data_AF-A0A7S3B6L4-F1
#
_entry.id   AF-A0A7S3B6L4-F1
#
_cell.length_a   1.000
_cell.length_b   1.000
_cell.length_c   1.000
_cell.angle_alpha   90.00
_cell.angle_beta   90.00
_cell.angle_gamma   90.00
#
_symmetry.space_group_name_H-M   'P 1'
#
loop_
_entity.id
_entity.type
_entity.pdbx_description
1 polymer ?
#
loop_
_entity_poly.entity_id
_entity_poly.type
_entity_poly.pdbx_seq_one_letter_code
_entity_poly.pdbx_strand_id
1 'polypeptide(L)'
;WAKASTTHILAVLRDRPMEHILTAVRRLGRLTELADCKGFAKERKRILISAVRAIENRWTDRLSVHIWDRLELSRNRMDDLRHLLSFKYDAPSDSYERVRLWENPADSSDSVNMPCIVGRKGREKLFAILAEKEDVMVGDNGRCERDARDCTAQLYSRFSRALRSDFSASRPARPILFFDGTGGSLGKGICHAEIGSADFAGECKQSRATVSPLALYPGNDHAVPLRSNMSTAVESFNSLNADGKFERDDGVRIPCEPLVVGDMQGLKCIFGMSEICHSVWCKCRARGACDGEGPQHKYGDSDFATWEDALAFYD
;
A
#
# COMPACT_ATOMS: atom_id res chain seq x y z
N TRP A 1 -45.13 11.46 34.82
CA TRP A 1 -44.39 10.38 35.49
C TRP A 1 -43.58 9.53 34.51
N ALA A 2 -44.19 8.71 33.64
CA ALA A 2 -43.46 7.84 32.69
C ALA A 2 -42.38 8.57 31.85
N LYS A 3 -42.71 9.73 31.26
CA LYS A 3 -41.76 10.57 30.51
C LYS A 3 -40.55 11.02 31.34
N ALA A 4 -40.74 11.34 32.61
CA ALA A 4 -39.66 11.76 33.52
C ALA A 4 -38.78 10.56 33.91
N SER A 5 -39.40 9.41 34.19
CA SER A 5 -38.68 8.15 34.49
C SER A 5 -37.85 7.67 33.30
N THR A 6 -38.39 7.72 32.07
CA THR A 6 -37.64 7.39 30.86
C THR A 6 -36.48 8.34 30.63
N THR A 7 -36.66 9.64 30.85
CA THR A 7 -35.60 10.65 30.70
C THR A 7 -34.48 10.44 31.73
N HIS A 8 -34.84 10.14 32.98
CA HIS A 8 -33.87 9.85 34.04
C HIS A 8 -33.11 8.55 33.79
N ILE A 9 -33.81 7.49 33.35
CA ILE A 9 -33.16 6.23 32.95
C ILE A 9 -32.19 6.51 31.80
N LEU A 10 -32.61 7.18 30.72
CA LEU A 10 -31.72 7.53 29.60
C LEU A 10 -30.49 8.35 30.02
N ALA A 11 -30.63 9.26 30.99
CA ALA A 11 -29.51 10.02 31.55
C ALA A 11 -28.54 9.10 32.33
N VAL A 12 -29.06 8.23 33.19
CA VAL A 12 -28.26 7.26 33.95
C VAL A 12 -27.59 6.22 33.04
N LEU A 13 -28.24 5.85 31.95
CA LEU A 13 -27.72 4.94 30.92
C LEU A 13 -26.62 5.60 30.06
N ARG A 14 -26.57 6.92 29.97
CA ARG A 14 -25.62 7.65 29.11
C ARG A 14 -24.17 7.55 29.61
N ASP A 15 -24.00 7.48 30.93
CA ASP A 15 -22.70 7.51 31.61
C ASP A 15 -22.27 6.14 32.14
N ARG A 16 -23.01 5.07 31.82
CA ARG A 16 -22.72 3.70 32.25
C ARG A 16 -22.21 2.85 31.08
N PRO A 17 -21.25 1.94 31.31
CA PRO A 17 -20.85 0.97 30.30
C PRO A 17 -22.06 0.17 29.79
N MET A 18 -22.19 0.07 28.46
CA MET A 18 -23.35 -0.56 27.78
C MET A 18 -23.62 -1.99 28.26
N GLU A 19 -22.57 -2.72 28.65
CA GLU A 19 -22.64 -4.07 29.19
C GLU A 19 -23.47 -4.16 30.48
N HIS A 20 -23.38 -3.16 31.36
CA HIS A 20 -24.13 -3.12 32.61
C HIS A 20 -25.62 -2.84 32.35
N ILE A 21 -25.91 -2.03 31.34
CA ILE A 21 -27.26 -1.68 30.89
C ILE A 21 -27.94 -2.92 30.29
N LEU A 22 -27.25 -3.61 29.39
CA LEU A 22 -27.72 -4.84 28.78
C LEU A 22 -27.95 -5.96 29.81
N THR A 23 -27.06 -6.07 30.79
CA THR A 23 -27.18 -7.05 31.88
C THR A 23 -28.39 -6.76 32.77
N ALA A 24 -28.60 -5.50 33.17
CA ALA A 24 -29.75 -5.11 33.97
C ALA A 24 -31.07 -5.33 33.24
N VAL A 25 -31.14 -4.99 31.95
CA VAL A 25 -32.37 -5.11 31.15
C VAL A 25 -32.67 -6.57 30.79
N ARG A 26 -31.63 -7.40 30.55
CA ARG A 26 -31.79 -8.86 30.43
C ARG A 26 -32.38 -9.46 31.70
N ARG A 27 -31.87 -9.08 32.87
CA ARG A 27 -32.40 -9.56 34.17
C ARG A 27 -33.85 -9.17 34.41
N LEU A 28 -34.30 -8.05 33.84
CA LEU A 28 -35.68 -7.58 33.95
C LEU A 28 -36.62 -8.16 32.89
N GLY A 29 -36.12 -8.91 31.90
CA GLY A 29 -36.94 -9.46 30.82
C GLY A 29 -37.54 -8.41 29.86
N ARG A 30 -37.11 -7.14 29.94
CA ARG A 30 -37.69 -6.01 29.17
C ARG A 30 -36.81 -5.57 28.00
N LEU A 31 -36.05 -6.49 27.43
CA LEU A 31 -35.08 -6.19 26.36
C LEU A 31 -35.76 -5.59 25.12
N THR A 32 -36.95 -6.10 24.78
CA THR A 32 -37.76 -5.67 23.65
C THR A 32 -38.19 -4.20 23.80
N GLU A 33 -38.69 -3.82 24.98
CA GLU A 33 -39.16 -2.46 25.24
C GLU A 33 -38.01 -1.43 25.29
N LEU A 34 -36.83 -1.85 25.73
CA LEU A 34 -35.63 -1.02 25.67
C LEU A 34 -35.18 -0.81 24.22
N ALA A 35 -35.28 -1.85 23.37
CA ALA A 35 -34.97 -1.78 21.95
C ALA A 35 -35.87 -0.77 21.21
N ASP A 36 -37.13 -0.66 21.64
CA ASP A 36 -38.12 0.28 21.08
C ASP A 36 -37.97 1.72 21.61
N CYS A 37 -37.12 1.94 22.61
CA CYS A 37 -36.86 3.28 23.13
C CYS A 37 -36.00 4.10 22.15
N LYS A 38 -36.52 5.24 21.69
CA LYS A 38 -35.81 6.18 20.78
C LYS A 38 -34.39 6.54 21.26
N GLY A 39 -34.19 6.71 22.56
CA GLY A 39 -32.88 7.04 23.13
C GLY A 39 -31.89 5.89 23.03
N PHE A 40 -32.34 4.65 23.25
CA PHE A 40 -31.51 3.46 23.16
C PHE A 40 -31.22 3.07 21.70
N ALA A 41 -32.20 3.21 20.80
CA ALA A 41 -32.00 3.04 19.36
C ALA A 41 -30.91 3.99 18.82
N LYS A 42 -30.96 5.27 19.23
CA LYS A 42 -29.94 6.28 18.87
C LYS A 42 -28.54 5.89 19.36
N GLU A 43 -28.44 5.36 20.57
CA GLU A 43 -27.17 4.97 21.18
C GLU A 43 -26.59 3.69 20.54
N ARG A 44 -27.43 2.69 20.27
CA ARG A 44 -27.03 1.49 19.50
C ARG A 44 -26.50 1.86 18.12
N LYS A 45 -27.22 2.73 17.40
CA LYS A 45 -26.79 3.25 16.10
C LYS A 45 -25.42 3.94 16.21
N ARG A 46 -25.21 4.79 17.22
CA ARG A 46 -23.93 5.48 17.46
C ARG A 46 -22.76 4.51 17.64
N ILE A 47 -22.93 3.50 18.50
CA ILE A 47 -21.92 2.48 18.76
C ILE A 47 -21.62 1.68 17.49
N LEU A 48 -22.65 1.24 16.77
CA LEU A 48 -22.50 0.50 15.51
C LEU A 48 -21.77 1.32 14.46
N ILE A 49 -22.14 2.60 14.25
CA ILE A 49 -21.42 3.49 13.33
C ILE A 49 -19.95 3.63 13.73
N SER A 50 -19.66 3.77 15.04
CA SER A 50 -18.28 3.87 15.52
C SER A 50 -17.48 2.59 15.23
N ALA A 51 -18.08 1.41 15.44
CA ALA A 51 -17.45 0.13 15.17
C ALA A 51 -17.22 -0.09 13.66
N VAL A 52 -18.24 0.17 12.83
CA VAL A 52 -18.15 0.09 11.37
C VAL A 52 -17.03 0.99 10.87
N ARG A 53 -16.98 2.25 11.30
CA ARG A 53 -15.91 3.19 10.91
C ARG A 53 -14.54 2.70 11.35
N ALA A 54 -14.41 2.14 12.55
CA ALA A 54 -13.13 1.59 13.01
C ALA A 54 -12.65 0.42 12.14
N ILE A 55 -13.56 -0.42 11.64
CA ILE A 55 -13.26 -1.52 10.72
C ILE A 55 -12.95 -0.98 9.32
N GLU A 56 -13.79 -0.09 8.77
CA GLU A 56 -13.60 0.50 7.44
C GLU A 56 -12.27 1.26 7.36
N ASN A 57 -11.86 1.96 8.41
CA ASN A 57 -10.56 2.63 8.49
C ASN A 57 -9.38 1.63 8.41
N ARG A 58 -9.59 0.35 8.71
CA ARG A 58 -8.59 -0.71 8.58
C ARG A 58 -8.69 -1.45 7.25
N TRP A 59 -9.90 -1.55 6.70
CA TRP A 59 -10.17 -2.14 5.38
C TRP A 59 -9.78 -1.18 4.27
N THR A 60 -8.48 -0.98 4.13
CA THR A 60 -7.88 -0.16 3.07
C THR A 60 -7.70 -0.96 1.78
N ASP A 61 -7.44 -0.27 0.66
CA ASP A 61 -7.00 -0.92 -0.59
C ASP A 61 -5.81 -1.85 -0.33
N ARG A 62 -4.88 -1.43 0.54
CA ARG A 62 -3.71 -2.21 0.95
C ARG A 62 -4.05 -3.51 1.66
N LEU A 63 -4.97 -3.48 2.62
CA LEU A 63 -5.39 -4.71 3.30
C LEU A 63 -6.04 -5.69 2.32
N SER A 64 -6.79 -5.16 1.35
CA SER A 64 -7.45 -5.97 0.31
C SER A 64 -6.43 -6.70 -0.57
N VAL A 65 -5.31 -6.05 -0.90
CA VAL A 65 -4.17 -6.68 -1.59
C VAL A 65 -3.54 -7.77 -0.72
N HIS A 66 -3.28 -7.51 0.56
CA HIS A 66 -2.70 -8.53 1.45
C HIS A 66 -3.61 -9.76 1.64
N ILE A 67 -4.93 -9.57 1.69
CA ILE A 67 -5.90 -10.66 1.78
C ILE A 67 -5.92 -11.46 0.48
N TRP A 68 -5.98 -10.77 -0.66
CA TRP A 68 -5.91 -11.39 -1.98
C TRP A 68 -4.66 -12.26 -2.09
N ASP A 69 -3.52 -11.71 -1.70
CA ASP A 69 -2.22 -12.35 -1.80
C ASP A 69 -2.04 -13.56 -0.89
N ARG A 70 -2.21 -13.39 0.42
CA ARG A 70 -2.00 -14.46 1.40
C ARG A 70 -2.93 -15.65 1.23
N LEU A 71 -4.07 -15.43 0.59
CA LEU A 71 -5.06 -16.47 0.30
C LEU A 71 -4.98 -16.97 -1.14
N GLU A 72 -4.00 -16.48 -1.93
CA GLU A 72 -3.77 -16.85 -3.33
C GLU A 72 -5.07 -16.81 -4.17
N LEU A 73 -5.89 -15.79 -3.93
CA LEU A 73 -7.19 -15.71 -4.58
C LEU A 73 -7.01 -15.35 -6.05
N SER A 74 -7.87 -15.87 -6.92
CA SER A 74 -8.04 -15.26 -8.24
C SER A 74 -8.79 -13.95 -8.10
N ARG A 75 -8.83 -13.14 -9.18
CA ARG A 75 -9.67 -11.94 -9.26
C ARG A 75 -11.10 -12.25 -8.80
N ASN A 76 -11.77 -13.17 -9.48
CA ASN A 76 -13.15 -13.54 -9.17
C ASN A 76 -13.32 -13.99 -7.72
N ARG A 77 -12.38 -14.78 -7.19
CA ARG A 77 -12.43 -15.24 -5.79
C ARG A 77 -12.31 -14.13 -4.76
N MET A 78 -11.57 -13.06 -5.05
CA MET A 78 -11.50 -11.89 -4.16
C MET A 78 -12.84 -11.14 -4.12
N ASP A 79 -13.53 -11.04 -5.26
CA ASP A 79 -14.87 -10.44 -5.32
C ASP A 79 -15.90 -11.36 -4.65
N ASP A 80 -15.79 -12.67 -4.83
CA ASP A 80 -16.62 -13.66 -4.12
C ASP A 80 -16.43 -13.53 -2.61
N LEU A 81 -15.19 -13.45 -2.12
CA LEU A 81 -14.91 -13.26 -0.70
C LEU A 81 -15.51 -11.95 -0.18
N ARG A 82 -15.37 -10.85 -0.93
CA ARG A 82 -15.99 -9.57 -0.61
C ARG A 82 -17.52 -9.70 -0.55
N HIS A 83 -18.14 -10.39 -1.51
CA HIS A 83 -19.57 -10.63 -1.54
C HIS A 83 -20.02 -11.47 -0.36
N LEU A 84 -19.32 -12.56 -0.03
CA LEU A 84 -19.63 -13.43 1.10
C LEU A 84 -19.55 -12.71 2.46
N LEU A 85 -18.58 -11.80 2.63
CA LEU A 85 -18.37 -11.12 3.91
C LEU A 85 -19.26 -9.89 4.12
N SER A 86 -19.72 -9.25 3.05
CA SER A 86 -20.33 -7.92 3.13
C SER A 86 -21.65 -7.78 2.41
N PHE A 87 -22.07 -8.76 1.61
CA PHE A 87 -23.25 -8.68 0.77
C PHE A 87 -24.15 -9.91 0.93
N LYS A 88 -25.43 -9.71 0.66
CA LYS A 88 -26.44 -10.75 0.47
C LYS A 88 -26.92 -10.65 -0.96
N TYR A 89 -27.01 -11.80 -1.63
CA TYR A 89 -27.61 -11.87 -2.95
C TYR A 89 -29.14 -11.75 -2.84
N ASP A 90 -29.70 -10.82 -3.61
CA ASP A 90 -31.13 -10.61 -3.79
C ASP A 90 -31.57 -11.13 -5.16
N ALA A 91 -32.09 -12.36 -5.18
CA ALA A 91 -32.45 -13.07 -6.40
C ALA A 91 -33.52 -12.36 -7.27
N PRO A 92 -34.58 -11.74 -6.72
CA PRO A 92 -35.58 -11.04 -7.52
C PRO A 92 -35.04 -9.84 -8.32
N SER A 93 -34.05 -9.13 -7.78
CA SER A 93 -33.42 -7.98 -8.44
C SER A 93 -32.11 -8.32 -9.16
N ASP A 94 -31.69 -9.58 -9.09
CA ASP A 94 -30.39 -10.07 -9.59
C ASP A 94 -29.23 -9.16 -9.14
N SER A 95 -29.21 -8.84 -7.84
CA SER A 95 -28.28 -7.86 -7.29
C SER A 95 -27.68 -8.27 -5.95
N TYR A 96 -26.52 -7.69 -5.61
CA TYR A 96 -25.89 -7.86 -4.32
C TYR A 96 -26.16 -6.65 -3.44
N GLU A 97 -26.94 -6.85 -2.38
CA GLU A 97 -27.20 -5.81 -1.38
C GLU A 97 -26.24 -5.94 -0.21
N ARG A 98 -25.74 -4.81 0.29
CA ARG A 98 -24.86 -4.82 1.46
C ARG A 98 -25.63 -5.30 2.69
N VAL A 99 -25.02 -6.18 3.49
CA VAL A 99 -25.66 -6.70 4.71
C VAL A 99 -25.97 -5.55 5.66
N ARG A 100 -27.24 -5.39 6.04
CA ARG A 100 -27.67 -4.40 7.05
C ARG A 100 -27.42 -4.98 8.44
N LEU A 101 -26.60 -4.31 9.24
CA LEU A 101 -26.35 -4.67 10.64
C LEU A 101 -27.47 -4.19 11.57
N TRP A 102 -28.11 -3.07 11.18
CA TRP A 102 -29.19 -2.47 11.93
C TRP A 102 -30.04 -1.62 11.00
N GLU A 103 -31.34 -1.60 11.25
CA GLU A 103 -32.32 -0.79 10.55
C GLU A 103 -33.26 -0.19 11.61
N ASN A 104 -33.60 1.08 11.43
CA ASN A 104 -34.54 1.75 12.29
C ASN A 104 -35.97 1.20 12.04
N PRO A 105 -36.64 0.63 13.05
CA PRO A 105 -37.99 0.06 12.88
C PRO A 105 -39.04 1.08 12.41
N ALA A 106 -38.80 2.38 12.62
CA ALA A 106 -39.71 3.45 12.23
C ALA A 106 -39.36 4.09 10.87
N ASP A 107 -38.18 3.81 10.32
CA ASP A 107 -37.69 4.40 9.08
C ASP A 107 -36.63 3.50 8.43
N SER A 108 -37.03 2.71 7.45
CA SER A 108 -36.15 1.76 6.75
C SER A 108 -35.00 2.43 5.99
N SER A 109 -35.08 3.73 5.72
CA SER A 109 -33.99 4.49 5.11
C SER A 109 -32.85 4.77 6.10
N ASP A 110 -33.15 4.73 7.41
CA ASP A 110 -32.15 4.87 8.46
C ASP A 110 -31.57 3.50 8.87
N SER A 111 -30.43 3.16 8.30
CA SER A 111 -29.75 1.89 8.52
C SER A 111 -28.25 2.05 8.73
N VAL A 112 -27.64 1.00 9.28
CA VAL A 112 -26.20 0.84 9.38
C VAL A 112 -25.80 -0.44 8.66
N ASN A 113 -24.95 -0.31 7.65
CA ASN A 113 -24.47 -1.44 6.86
C ASN A 113 -23.20 -2.05 7.45
N MET A 114 -23.01 -3.35 7.22
CA MET A 114 -21.76 -4.08 7.52
C MET A 114 -20.59 -3.37 6.85
N PRO A 115 -19.40 -3.24 7.45
CA PRO A 115 -18.20 -2.81 6.73
C PRO A 115 -18.02 -3.64 5.44
N CYS A 116 -17.40 -3.06 4.41
CA CYS A 116 -17.16 -3.73 3.12
C CYS A 116 -15.69 -3.68 2.77
N ILE A 117 -15.08 -4.83 2.50
CA ILE A 117 -13.67 -4.88 2.06
C ILE A 117 -13.58 -4.05 0.79
N VAL A 118 -12.59 -3.17 0.71
CA VAL A 118 -12.44 -2.29 -0.44
C VAL A 118 -12.18 -3.15 -1.68
N GLY A 119 -12.89 -2.80 -2.75
CA GLY A 119 -12.84 -3.53 -4.00
C GLY A 119 -11.70 -3.02 -4.86
N ARG A 120 -11.36 -3.76 -5.91
CA ARG A 120 -10.20 -3.45 -6.75
C ARG A 120 -10.33 -2.17 -7.57
N LYS A 121 -11.55 -1.67 -7.76
CA LYS A 121 -11.85 -0.45 -8.55
C LYS A 121 -11.06 0.79 -8.11
N GLY A 122 -10.83 0.96 -6.80
CA GLY A 122 -10.04 2.10 -6.30
C GLY A 122 -8.59 2.03 -6.78
N ARG A 123 -7.98 0.85 -6.63
CA ARG A 123 -6.61 0.54 -7.09
C ARG A 123 -6.46 0.61 -8.61
N GLU A 124 -7.39 0.03 -9.36
CA GLU A 124 -7.39 0.06 -10.83
C GLU A 124 -7.50 1.50 -11.37
N LYS A 125 -8.35 2.33 -10.72
CA LYS A 125 -8.43 3.76 -11.04
C LYS A 125 -7.11 4.48 -10.75
N LEU A 126 -6.48 4.19 -9.61
CA LEU A 126 -5.17 4.79 -9.27
C LEU A 126 -4.10 4.39 -10.29
N PHE A 127 -4.05 3.12 -10.68
CA PHE A 127 -3.15 2.63 -11.72
C PHE A 127 -3.36 3.37 -13.04
N ALA A 128 -4.60 3.47 -13.52
CA ALA A 128 -4.90 4.19 -14.76
C ALA A 128 -4.45 5.65 -14.71
N ILE A 129 -4.70 6.34 -13.60
CA ILE A 129 -4.26 7.74 -13.39
C ILE A 129 -2.73 7.87 -13.43
N LEU A 130 -2.00 6.95 -12.78
CA LEU A 130 -0.53 6.99 -12.79
C LEU A 130 0.04 6.67 -14.16
N ALA A 131 -0.49 5.65 -14.83
CA ALA A 131 -0.06 5.27 -16.18
C ALA A 131 -0.26 6.42 -17.17
N GLU A 132 -1.42 7.09 -17.13
CA GLU A 132 -1.72 8.25 -17.97
C GLU A 132 -0.85 9.47 -17.64
N LYS A 133 -0.68 9.79 -16.35
CA LYS A 133 0.04 10.99 -15.91
C LYS A 133 1.55 10.93 -16.19
N GLU A 134 2.12 9.74 -16.13
CA GLU A 134 3.57 9.52 -16.15
C GLU A 134 4.05 8.92 -17.49
N ASP A 135 3.19 8.93 -18.53
CA ASP A 135 3.45 8.40 -19.88
C ASP A 135 4.07 7.01 -19.84
N VAL A 136 3.49 6.15 -19.00
CA VAL A 136 4.01 4.80 -18.80
C VAL A 136 3.50 3.94 -19.95
N MET A 137 4.41 3.43 -20.79
CA MET A 137 4.03 2.47 -21.81
C MET A 137 3.57 1.17 -21.14
N VAL A 138 2.33 0.77 -21.43
CA VAL A 138 1.76 -0.50 -20.99
C VAL A 138 2.08 -1.57 -22.04
N GLY A 139 2.95 -2.51 -21.71
CA GLY A 139 3.21 -3.68 -22.54
C GLY A 139 2.01 -4.63 -22.58
N ASP A 140 1.98 -5.55 -23.55
CA ASP A 140 0.86 -6.47 -23.81
C ASP A 140 0.51 -7.40 -22.63
N ASN A 141 1.44 -7.56 -21.68
CA ASN A 141 1.27 -8.32 -20.44
C ASN A 141 0.81 -7.45 -19.25
N GLY A 142 0.45 -6.18 -19.49
CA GLY A 142 0.07 -5.22 -18.46
C GLY A 142 1.26 -4.65 -17.66
N ARG A 143 2.50 -4.95 -18.08
CA ARG A 143 3.71 -4.35 -17.48
C ARG A 143 3.81 -2.89 -17.87
N CYS A 144 4.35 -2.11 -16.96
CA CYS A 144 4.46 -0.67 -17.07
C CYS A 144 5.85 -0.31 -16.62
N GLU A 145 6.80 -0.30 -17.55
CA GLU A 145 8.22 -0.04 -17.29
C GLU A 145 8.64 1.22 -18.03
N ARG A 146 9.38 2.09 -17.35
CA ARG A 146 9.94 3.32 -17.93
C ARG A 146 11.45 3.25 -17.93
N ASP A 147 12.04 3.97 -18.88
CA ASP A 147 13.47 4.19 -18.92
C ASP A 147 13.90 5.06 -17.72
N ALA A 148 14.82 4.56 -16.91
CA ALA A 148 15.29 5.23 -15.72
C ALA A 148 16.16 6.46 -16.01
N ARG A 149 16.86 6.49 -17.15
CA ARG A 149 17.60 7.68 -17.60
C ARG A 149 16.63 8.79 -17.97
N ASP A 150 15.61 8.50 -18.77
CA ASP A 150 14.59 9.48 -19.16
C ASP A 150 13.84 10.01 -17.93
N CYS A 151 13.46 9.12 -17.02
CA CYS A 151 12.82 9.54 -15.76
C CYS A 151 13.73 10.42 -14.90
N THR A 152 15.03 10.13 -14.88
CA THR A 152 16.03 10.96 -14.19
C THR A 152 16.15 12.32 -14.86
N ALA A 153 16.30 12.38 -16.18
CA ALA A 153 16.37 13.63 -16.94
C ALA A 153 15.14 14.52 -16.68
N GLN A 154 13.95 13.95 -16.75
CA GLN A 154 12.68 14.64 -16.48
C GLN A 154 12.58 15.13 -15.03
N LEU A 155 12.99 14.30 -14.05
CA LEU A 155 12.96 14.68 -12.64
C LEU A 155 13.85 15.90 -12.39
N TYR A 156 15.08 15.88 -12.89
CA TYR A 156 16.05 16.97 -12.70
C TYR A 156 15.69 18.22 -13.50
N SER A 157 14.97 18.08 -14.60
CA SER A 157 14.44 19.21 -15.38
C SER A 157 13.25 19.85 -14.65
N ARG A 158 12.25 19.04 -14.28
CA ARG A 158 11.01 19.48 -13.61
C ARG A 158 11.27 20.13 -12.26
N PHE A 159 12.19 19.59 -11.47
CA PHE A 159 12.50 20.07 -10.12
C PHE A 159 13.80 20.88 -10.06
N SER A 160 14.36 21.29 -11.20
CA SER A 160 15.63 22.05 -11.28
C SER A 160 15.75 23.24 -10.32
N ARG A 161 14.64 23.93 -10.03
CA ARG A 161 14.61 25.06 -9.08
C ARG A 161 14.65 24.67 -7.60
N ALA A 162 14.25 23.45 -7.29
CA ALA A 162 14.22 22.90 -5.93
C ALA A 162 15.43 22.03 -5.62
N LEU A 163 16.16 21.60 -6.65
CA LEU A 163 17.42 20.87 -6.53
C LEU A 163 18.58 21.86 -6.41
N ARG A 164 19.70 21.39 -5.87
CA ARG A 164 20.96 22.15 -5.95
C ARG A 164 21.39 22.30 -7.42
N SER A 165 22.22 23.28 -7.70
CA SER A 165 22.67 23.61 -9.07
C SER A 165 24.16 23.38 -9.31
N ASP A 166 24.91 23.00 -8.28
CA ASP A 166 26.37 22.91 -8.27
C ASP A 166 26.90 21.50 -8.55
N PHE A 167 26.29 20.80 -9.52
CA PHE A 167 26.69 19.44 -9.88
C PHE A 167 28.08 19.42 -10.54
N SER A 168 28.97 18.58 -10.04
CA SER A 168 30.33 18.42 -10.53
C SER A 168 30.79 16.97 -10.35
N ALA A 169 31.94 16.59 -10.94
CA ALA A 169 32.50 15.26 -10.75
C ALA A 169 32.84 14.97 -9.26
N SER A 170 33.20 15.98 -8.48
CA SER A 170 33.46 15.85 -7.04
C SER A 170 32.19 15.87 -6.19
N ARG A 171 31.05 16.27 -6.77
CA ARG A 171 29.75 16.31 -6.10
C ARG A 171 28.63 15.97 -7.09
N PRO A 172 28.60 14.73 -7.60
CA PRO A 172 27.68 14.31 -8.66
C PRO A 172 26.24 14.29 -8.14
N ALA A 173 25.28 14.41 -9.06
CA ALA A 173 23.87 14.21 -8.76
C ALA A 173 23.61 12.79 -8.24
N ARG A 174 22.64 12.61 -7.36
CA ARG A 174 22.29 11.35 -6.72
C ARG A 174 20.83 10.99 -7.00
N PRO A 175 20.51 10.58 -8.24
CA PRO A 175 19.24 9.93 -8.52
C PRO A 175 19.11 8.66 -7.68
N ILE A 176 17.91 8.38 -7.20
CA ILE A 176 17.65 7.28 -6.27
C ILE A 176 16.68 6.29 -6.92
N LEU A 177 17.08 5.05 -7.14
CA LEU A 177 16.17 3.95 -7.40
C LEU A 177 15.63 3.41 -6.08
N PHE A 178 14.32 3.53 -5.89
CA PHE A 178 13.64 3.02 -4.70
C PHE A 178 12.77 1.79 -5.05
N PHE A 179 12.92 0.71 -4.29
CA PHE A 179 12.09 -0.49 -4.41
C PHE A 179 11.05 -0.60 -3.27
N ASP A 180 9.77 -0.65 -3.63
CA ASP A 180 8.64 -0.73 -2.70
C ASP A 180 7.94 -2.10 -2.79
N GLY A 181 8.43 -3.09 -2.05
CA GLY A 181 7.77 -4.40 -2.01
C GLY A 181 6.61 -4.46 -1.03
N THR A 182 6.39 -3.43 -0.21
CA THR A 182 5.27 -3.38 0.73
C THR A 182 4.12 -2.48 0.27
N GLY A 183 4.29 -1.76 -0.85
CA GLY A 183 3.40 -0.69 -1.30
C GLY A 183 3.34 0.50 -0.32
N GLY A 184 4.30 0.56 0.61
CA GLY A 184 4.31 1.43 1.78
C GLY A 184 5.01 2.76 1.55
N SER A 185 5.93 2.84 0.60
CA SER A 185 6.74 4.05 0.39
C SER A 185 5.86 5.22 -0.04
N LEU A 186 4.78 4.96 -0.79
CA LEU A 186 3.85 5.97 -1.27
C LEU A 186 2.39 5.83 -0.79
N GLY A 187 2.02 4.76 -0.09
CA GLY A 187 0.60 4.43 0.10
C GLY A 187 -0.09 4.10 -1.23
N LYS A 188 0.71 3.83 -2.28
CA LYS A 188 0.29 3.43 -3.61
C LYS A 188 0.75 1.98 -3.77
N GLY A 189 -0.08 1.03 -3.34
CA GLY A 189 0.20 -0.42 -3.45
C GLY A 189 0.10 -0.95 -4.87
N ILE A 190 0.74 -0.26 -5.82
CA ILE A 190 0.82 -0.54 -7.26
C ILE A 190 2.19 -0.16 -7.85
N CYS A 191 3.02 0.61 -7.13
CA CYS A 191 4.36 0.99 -7.55
C CYS A 191 5.38 -0.01 -7.01
N HIS A 192 6.22 -0.55 -7.89
CA HIS A 192 7.26 -1.51 -7.56
C HIS A 192 8.65 -0.89 -7.47
N ALA A 193 8.92 0.06 -8.38
CA ALA A 193 10.16 0.79 -8.44
C ALA A 193 9.89 2.25 -8.81
N GLU A 194 10.70 3.16 -8.28
CA GLU A 194 10.54 4.61 -8.47
C GLU A 194 11.90 5.31 -8.55
N ILE A 195 11.97 6.41 -9.30
CA ILE A 195 13.12 7.32 -9.31
C ILE A 195 12.87 8.52 -8.43
N GLY A 196 13.84 8.79 -7.58
CA GLY A 196 13.93 9.94 -6.71
C GLY A 196 15.22 10.73 -6.88
N SER A 197 15.48 11.65 -5.94
CA SER A 197 16.75 12.38 -5.86
C SER A 197 17.07 12.76 -4.42
N ALA A 198 18.35 12.63 -4.06
CA ALA A 198 18.92 13.12 -2.80
C ALA A 198 19.36 14.59 -2.87
N ASP A 199 19.13 15.29 -3.99
CA ASP A 199 19.76 16.58 -4.29
C ASP A 199 18.88 17.81 -4.06
N PHE A 200 17.76 17.64 -3.36
CA PHE A 200 16.91 18.76 -2.94
C PHE A 200 17.73 19.77 -2.10
N ALA A 201 17.60 21.05 -2.43
CA ALA A 201 18.40 22.11 -1.83
C ALA A 201 17.89 22.50 -0.43
N GLY A 202 18.82 22.94 0.42
CA GLY A 202 18.52 23.39 1.78
C GLY A 202 18.04 22.25 2.69
N GLU A 203 17.02 22.52 3.51
CA GLU A 203 16.39 21.53 4.39
C GLU A 203 15.25 20.74 3.71
N CYS A 204 15.04 20.97 2.40
CA CYS A 204 13.98 20.30 1.67
C CYS A 204 14.27 18.81 1.58
N LYS A 205 13.44 18.00 2.24
CA LYS A 205 13.46 16.55 2.08
C LYS A 205 12.69 16.17 0.82
N GLN A 206 13.14 15.11 0.17
CA GLN A 206 12.39 14.53 -0.93
C GLN A 206 10.96 14.19 -0.47
N SER A 207 9.98 14.66 -1.24
CA SER A 207 8.57 14.38 -1.01
C SER A 207 8.13 13.20 -1.87
N ARG A 208 7.11 12.49 -1.38
CA ARG A 208 6.37 11.47 -2.15
C ARG A 208 5.75 12.01 -3.45
N ALA A 209 5.57 13.32 -3.56
CA ALA A 209 5.06 13.97 -4.76
C ALA A 209 6.14 14.18 -5.84
N THR A 210 7.42 14.02 -5.49
CA THR A 210 8.56 14.30 -6.37
C THR A 210 9.28 13.05 -6.85
N VAL A 211 8.78 11.85 -6.51
CA VAL A 211 9.23 10.59 -7.12
C VAL A 211 8.48 10.33 -8.43
N SER A 212 9.18 9.71 -9.36
CA SER A 212 8.66 9.27 -10.66
C SER A 212 8.50 7.75 -10.64
N PRO A 213 7.30 7.19 -10.81
CA PRO A 213 7.14 5.75 -10.94
C PRO A 213 7.94 5.20 -12.13
N LEU A 214 8.64 4.10 -11.94
CA LEU A 214 9.37 3.38 -12.99
C LEU A 214 8.71 2.08 -13.40
N ALA A 215 8.28 1.30 -12.41
CA ALA A 215 7.67 0.00 -12.62
C ALA A 215 6.33 -0.05 -11.89
N LEU A 216 5.25 -0.27 -12.64
CA LEU A 216 3.91 -0.46 -12.11
C LEU A 216 3.37 -1.82 -12.51
N TYR A 217 2.48 -2.40 -11.69
CA TYR A 217 1.73 -3.59 -12.05
C TYR A 217 0.27 -3.45 -11.63
N PRO A 218 -0.70 -3.70 -12.53
CA PRO A 218 -2.12 -3.65 -12.18
C PRO A 218 -2.58 -4.91 -11.42
N GLY A 219 -1.80 -6.00 -11.44
CA GLY A 219 -2.07 -7.25 -10.72
C GLY A 219 -1.59 -7.24 -9.27
N ASN A 220 -1.63 -8.39 -8.59
CA ASN A 220 -1.20 -8.49 -7.19
C ASN A 220 0.34 -8.60 -7.09
N ASP A 221 0.92 -7.84 -6.15
CA ASP A 221 2.33 -7.44 -6.11
C ASP A 221 3.28 -8.44 -5.44
N HIS A 222 2.79 -9.54 -4.84
CA HIS A 222 3.67 -10.54 -4.21
C HIS A 222 3.68 -11.91 -4.91
N ALA A 223 2.69 -12.22 -5.75
CA ALA A 223 2.58 -13.52 -6.41
C ALA A 223 3.37 -13.64 -7.73
N VAL A 224 3.68 -12.51 -8.38
CA VAL A 224 4.56 -12.46 -9.56
C VAL A 224 5.91 -11.91 -9.10
N PRO A 225 7.06 -12.55 -9.42
CA PRO A 225 8.34 -12.06 -8.99
C PRO A 225 8.51 -10.61 -9.46
N LEU A 226 8.68 -9.66 -8.52
CA LEU A 226 9.07 -8.28 -8.78
C LEU A 226 10.20 -8.20 -9.81
N ARG A 227 11.16 -9.14 -9.73
CA ARG A 227 12.25 -9.37 -10.70
C ARG A 227 11.79 -9.44 -12.17
N SER A 228 10.62 -10.00 -12.44
CA SER A 228 10.09 -10.19 -13.81
C SER A 228 9.41 -8.96 -14.40
N ASN A 229 9.12 -7.93 -13.60
CA ASN A 229 8.41 -6.71 -14.01
C ASN A 229 9.29 -5.45 -13.90
N MET A 230 10.61 -5.63 -13.91
CA MET A 230 11.58 -4.55 -13.66
C MET A 230 12.80 -4.60 -14.58
N SER A 231 12.86 -5.53 -15.55
CA SER A 231 14.06 -5.74 -16.37
C SER A 231 14.50 -4.45 -17.07
N THR A 232 13.57 -3.74 -17.72
CA THR A 232 13.88 -2.50 -18.44
C THR A 232 14.25 -1.37 -17.48
N ALA A 233 13.51 -1.23 -16.38
CA ALA A 233 13.80 -0.21 -15.37
C ALA A 233 15.20 -0.37 -14.76
N VAL A 234 15.59 -1.62 -14.48
CA VAL A 234 16.91 -1.96 -13.90
C VAL A 234 18.03 -1.85 -14.94
N GLU A 235 17.85 -2.40 -16.14
CA GLU A 235 18.82 -2.29 -17.24
C GLU A 235 19.13 -0.83 -17.57
N SER A 236 18.09 0.01 -17.65
CA SER A 236 18.25 1.45 -17.90
C SER A 236 18.93 2.16 -16.73
N PHE A 237 18.63 1.78 -15.48
CA PHE A 237 19.30 2.33 -14.30
C PHE A 237 20.78 1.92 -14.21
N ASN A 238 21.13 0.69 -14.55
CA ASN A 238 22.53 0.25 -14.63
C ASN A 238 23.28 1.02 -15.71
N SER A 239 22.61 1.23 -16.85
CA SER A 239 23.15 2.03 -17.93
C SER A 239 23.39 3.46 -17.43
N LEU A 240 22.47 4.07 -16.68
CA LEU A 240 22.67 5.39 -16.06
C LEU A 240 23.90 5.42 -15.13
N ASN A 241 24.08 4.37 -14.32
CA ASN A 241 25.24 4.23 -13.44
C ASN A 241 26.55 4.13 -14.23
N ALA A 242 26.58 3.29 -15.26
CA ALA A 242 27.75 3.08 -16.10
C ALA A 242 28.19 4.34 -16.86
N ASP A 243 27.24 5.16 -17.32
CA ASP A 243 27.56 6.43 -17.99
C ASP A 243 28.14 7.47 -17.04
N GLY A 244 27.83 7.37 -15.74
CA GLY A 244 28.25 8.32 -14.70
C GLY A 244 27.72 9.75 -14.92
N LYS A 245 26.73 9.91 -15.82
CA LYS A 245 26.11 11.19 -16.17
C LYS A 245 24.78 10.98 -16.87
N PHE A 246 23.97 12.02 -16.90
CA PHE A 246 22.78 12.11 -17.75
C PHE A 246 22.67 13.51 -18.36
N GLU A 247 21.82 13.64 -19.38
CA GLU A 247 21.49 14.91 -20.02
C GLU A 247 20.08 15.30 -19.60
N ARG A 248 19.90 16.52 -19.09
CA ARG A 248 18.58 17.11 -18.81
C ARG A 248 17.86 17.46 -20.11
N ASP A 249 16.56 17.70 -20.01
CA ASP A 249 15.71 18.08 -21.15
C ASP A 249 16.15 19.40 -21.83
N ASP A 250 16.90 20.24 -21.11
CA ASP A 250 17.50 21.48 -21.63
C ASP A 250 18.92 21.30 -22.20
N GLY A 251 19.39 20.05 -22.36
CA GLY A 251 20.70 19.71 -22.91
C GLY A 251 21.86 19.81 -21.90
N VAL A 252 21.59 20.19 -20.64
CA VAL A 252 22.64 20.29 -19.62
C VAL A 252 23.07 18.88 -19.18
N ARG A 253 24.37 18.59 -19.35
CA ARG A 253 24.97 17.34 -18.88
C ARG A 253 25.36 17.43 -17.41
N ILE A 254 24.86 16.49 -16.62
CA ILE A 254 25.07 16.42 -15.17
C ILE A 254 25.79 15.12 -14.84
N PRO A 255 26.96 15.17 -14.16
CA PRO A 255 27.58 13.96 -13.61
C PRO A 255 26.68 13.37 -12.52
N CYS A 256 26.54 12.05 -12.49
CA CYS A 256 25.69 11.36 -11.52
C CYS A 256 26.36 10.13 -10.89
N GLU A 257 25.96 9.86 -9.65
CA GLU A 257 26.29 8.70 -8.84
C GLU A 257 24.95 8.16 -8.29
N PRO A 258 24.27 7.30 -9.06
CA PRO A 258 22.97 6.78 -8.67
C PRO A 258 23.03 5.94 -7.39
N LEU A 259 21.95 5.97 -6.61
CA LEU A 259 21.82 5.20 -5.37
C LEU A 259 20.66 4.22 -5.47
N VAL A 260 20.80 3.06 -4.84
CA VAL A 260 19.72 2.07 -4.70
C VAL A 260 19.29 2.01 -3.25
N VAL A 261 17.99 2.10 -3.02
CA VAL A 261 17.35 1.91 -1.71
C VAL A 261 16.07 1.12 -1.88
N GLY A 262 15.59 0.52 -0.81
CA GLY A 262 14.30 -0.14 -0.83
C GLY A 262 13.86 -0.54 0.56
N ASP A 263 12.57 -0.82 0.70
CA ASP A 263 12.13 -1.52 1.89
C ASP A 263 12.61 -2.98 1.87
N MET A 264 12.60 -3.60 3.05
CA MET A 264 13.10 -4.96 3.21
C MET A 264 12.39 -5.96 2.29
N GLN A 265 11.10 -5.80 2.01
CA GLN A 265 10.37 -6.75 1.18
C GLN A 265 10.59 -6.50 -0.30
N GLY A 266 10.71 -5.24 -0.73
CA GLY A 266 11.03 -4.88 -2.10
C GLY A 266 12.36 -5.48 -2.51
N LEU A 267 13.40 -5.22 -1.71
CA LEU A 267 14.71 -5.78 -1.94
C LEU A 267 14.69 -7.32 -1.93
N LYS A 268 14.01 -7.97 -0.97
CA LYS A 268 13.92 -9.44 -0.96
C LYS A 268 13.25 -10.01 -2.19
N CYS A 269 12.11 -9.46 -2.60
CA CYS A 269 11.37 -9.94 -3.76
C CYS A 269 12.17 -9.77 -5.05
N ILE A 270 12.99 -8.73 -5.14
CA ILE A 270 13.87 -8.50 -6.28
C ILE A 270 15.07 -9.46 -6.25
N PHE A 271 15.69 -9.65 -5.09
CA PHE A 271 16.82 -10.56 -4.89
C PHE A 271 16.40 -12.04 -4.77
N GLY A 272 15.13 -12.38 -5.01
CA GLY A 272 14.64 -13.77 -4.92
C GLY A 272 14.73 -14.39 -3.52
N MET A 273 14.82 -13.57 -2.47
CA MET A 273 14.95 -14.03 -1.09
C MET A 273 13.60 -14.44 -0.50
N SER A 274 13.57 -15.51 0.29
CA SER A 274 12.33 -15.96 0.95
C SER A 274 11.83 -14.96 2.00
N GLU A 275 10.50 -14.80 2.10
CA GLU A 275 9.83 -13.85 3.00
C GLU A 275 10.22 -13.99 4.48
N ILE A 276 10.57 -15.21 4.91
CA ILE A 276 10.94 -15.57 6.29
C ILE A 276 12.31 -15.04 6.74
N CYS A 277 13.12 -14.47 5.86
CA CYS A 277 14.39 -13.87 6.25
C CYS A 277 14.13 -12.57 7.04
N HIS A 278 14.62 -12.41 8.26
CA HIS A 278 14.29 -11.22 9.09
C HIS A 278 14.97 -9.91 8.64
N SER A 279 15.74 -9.95 7.56
CA SER A 279 16.44 -8.83 6.91
C SER A 279 16.87 -9.30 5.52
N VAL A 280 16.91 -8.40 4.53
CA VAL A 280 17.56 -8.65 3.22
C VAL A 280 19.05 -8.94 3.44
N TRP A 281 19.60 -8.41 4.53
CA TRP A 281 20.95 -8.62 5.00
C TRP A 281 21.04 -9.73 6.07
N CYS A 282 19.94 -10.47 6.36
CA CYS A 282 19.89 -11.55 7.36
C CYS A 282 20.51 -12.82 6.80
N LYS A 283 21.49 -13.36 7.51
CA LYS A 283 22.15 -14.64 7.19
C LYS A 283 21.36 -15.85 7.70
N CYS A 284 20.03 -15.75 7.70
CA CYS A 284 19.19 -16.59 8.54
C CYS A 284 18.76 -17.89 7.85
N ARG A 285 18.83 -17.94 6.51
CA ARG A 285 18.76 -19.19 5.74
C ARG A 285 20.00 -20.08 5.87
N ALA A 286 21.06 -19.62 6.58
CA ALA A 286 22.23 -20.41 6.94
C ALA A 286 22.13 -21.07 8.33
N ARG A 287 20.97 -21.01 9.01
CA ARG A 287 20.80 -21.58 10.36
C ARG A 287 20.08 -22.93 10.37
N GLY A 288 20.55 -23.85 9.54
CA GLY A 288 20.14 -25.24 9.61
C GLY A 288 20.83 -26.13 8.58
N ALA A 289 22.03 -26.63 8.94
CA ALA A 289 22.69 -27.82 8.39
C ALA A 289 23.66 -27.71 7.19
N CYS A 290 24.51 -26.67 7.11
CA CYS A 290 25.74 -26.77 6.31
C CYS A 290 26.94 -26.20 7.10
N ASP A 291 27.95 -27.03 7.34
CA ASP A 291 29.25 -26.62 7.85
C ASP A 291 29.94 -25.71 6.83
N GLY A 292 30.36 -24.54 7.27
CA GLY A 292 31.00 -23.53 6.43
C GLY A 292 30.34 -22.16 6.65
N GLU A 293 31.15 -21.20 7.04
CA GLU A 293 30.73 -19.83 7.32
C GLU A 293 29.93 -19.24 6.15
N GLY A 294 28.60 -19.12 6.31
CA GLY A 294 27.79 -18.35 5.36
C GLY A 294 28.26 -16.90 5.33
N PRO A 295 28.34 -16.26 4.14
CA PRO A 295 29.23 -15.13 3.91
C PRO A 295 28.90 -13.97 4.84
N GLN A 296 29.73 -13.82 5.87
CA GLN A 296 29.83 -12.60 6.65
C GLN A 296 30.99 -11.78 6.09
N HIS A 297 30.75 -11.01 5.03
CA HIS A 297 31.75 -10.04 4.61
C HIS A 297 31.41 -8.67 5.21
N LYS A 298 32.42 -8.04 5.82
CA LYS A 298 32.41 -6.60 6.02
C LYS A 298 32.26 -5.99 4.63
N TYR A 299 31.30 -5.09 4.45
CA TYR A 299 31.32 -4.18 3.29
C TYR A 299 32.57 -3.30 3.45
N GLY A 300 33.66 -3.80 2.90
CA GLY A 300 34.94 -3.15 2.72
C GLY A 300 35.41 -3.53 1.32
N ASP A 301 35.47 -2.54 0.45
CA ASP A 301 36.10 -2.54 -0.88
C ASP A 301 35.56 -3.50 -1.95
N SER A 302 34.28 -3.89 -1.92
CA SER A 302 33.64 -4.56 -3.07
C SER A 302 32.54 -3.67 -3.63
N ASP A 303 32.88 -2.92 -4.68
CA ASP A 303 31.94 -2.17 -5.51
C ASP A 303 31.24 -3.16 -6.45
N PHE A 304 29.95 -3.42 -6.22
CA PHE A 304 29.11 -3.97 -7.29
C PHE A 304 28.93 -2.86 -8.32
N ALA A 305 29.59 -2.98 -9.47
CA ALA A 305 29.50 -1.99 -10.52
C ALA A 305 28.14 -2.06 -11.26
N THR A 306 27.52 -3.25 -11.29
CA THR A 306 26.28 -3.51 -12.01
C THR A 306 25.28 -4.38 -11.22
N TRP A 307 24.02 -4.39 -11.67
CA TRP A 307 22.97 -5.26 -11.12
C TRP A 307 23.22 -6.73 -11.42
N GLU A 308 23.84 -7.02 -12.57
CA GLU A 308 24.20 -8.36 -12.98
C GLU A 308 25.24 -8.96 -12.01
N ASP A 309 26.17 -8.13 -11.52
CA ASP A 309 27.11 -8.52 -10.45
C ASP A 309 26.38 -8.85 -9.14
N ALA A 310 25.31 -8.10 -8.84
CA ALA A 310 24.48 -8.35 -7.66
C ALA A 310 23.61 -9.62 -7.83
N LEU A 311 23.02 -9.86 -9.00
CA LEU A 311 22.21 -11.05 -9.27
C LEU A 311 23.06 -12.33 -9.28
N ALA A 312 24.22 -12.31 -9.93
CA ALA A 312 25.14 -13.44 -9.96
C ALA A 312 25.68 -13.82 -8.57
N PHE A 313 25.64 -12.89 -7.62
CA PHE A 313 26.01 -13.12 -6.23
C PHE A 313 24.90 -13.83 -5.42
N TYR A 314 23.62 -13.72 -5.82
CA TYR A 314 22.47 -14.26 -5.08
C TYR A 314 21.81 -15.51 -5.72
N ASP A 315 22.05 -15.78 -7.00
CA ASP A 315 21.70 -17.06 -7.65
C ASP A 315 22.64 -18.20 -7.18
#